data_AF-A0A7S2MWN9-F1
#
_entry.id   AF-A0A7S2MWN9-F1
#
_cell.length_a   1.000
_cell.length_b   1.000
_cell.length_c   1.000
_cell.angle_alpha   90.00
_cell.angle_beta   90.00
_cell.angle_gamma   90.00
#
_symmetry.space_group_name_H-M   'P 1'
#
loop_
_entity.id
_entity.type
_entity.pdbx_description
1 polymer ?
#
loop_
_entity_poly.entity_id
_entity_poly.type
_entity_poly.pdbx_seq_one_letter_code
_entity_poly.pdbx_strand_id
1 'polypeptide(L)'
;FGEMALLSAEVRSADVIAITACEMAILERHDYLEVVQEKQNAKMHLKLSVLEANPYFRFLTPEQRAKIAKGGKLQRVSGGESIIHQGAASEEVYLILRGSCAVLRRLRVPAI
;
A
#
# COMPACT_ATOMS: atom_id res chain seq x y z
N PHE A 1 16.04 -18.59 10.89
CA PHE A 1 17.14 -18.35 9.92
C PHE A 1 16.66 -18.75 8.53
N GLY A 2 17.38 -18.34 7.47
CA GLY A 2 17.06 -18.74 6.09
C GLY A 2 15.96 -17.92 5.42
N GLU A 3 15.81 -16.65 5.77
CA GLU A 3 14.84 -15.75 5.11
C GLU A 3 15.07 -15.64 3.59
N MET A 4 16.30 -15.83 3.13
CA MET A 4 16.63 -15.85 1.71
C MET A 4 15.89 -16.98 1.01
N ALA A 5 15.66 -18.13 1.64
CA ALA A 5 14.88 -19.22 1.04
C ALA A 5 13.41 -18.81 0.76
N LEU A 6 12.90 -17.76 1.41
CA LEU A 6 11.57 -17.18 1.11
C LEU A 6 11.62 -16.19 -0.06
N LEU A 7 12.76 -15.53 -0.28
CA LEU A 7 12.93 -14.51 -1.32
C LEU A 7 13.54 -15.11 -2.59
N SER A 8 14.72 -15.71 -2.48
CA SER A 8 15.43 -16.44 -3.53
C SER A 8 15.27 -17.96 -3.37
N ALA A 9 15.26 -18.69 -4.49
CA ALA A 9 15.29 -20.16 -4.47
C ALA A 9 16.75 -20.68 -4.41
N GLU A 10 17.63 -19.91 -3.76
CA GLU A 10 19.05 -20.19 -3.69
C GLU A 10 19.39 -21.26 -2.64
N VAL A 11 20.55 -21.88 -2.82
CA VAL A 11 21.08 -22.88 -1.88
C VAL A 11 21.37 -22.23 -0.53
N ARG A 12 21.22 -23.00 0.56
CA ARG A 12 21.54 -22.55 1.93
C ARG A 12 22.98 -22.01 1.97
N SER A 13 23.15 -20.82 2.55
CA SER A 13 24.46 -20.16 2.67
C SER A 13 25.25 -20.61 3.91
N ALA A 14 24.60 -21.33 4.83
CA ALA A 14 25.20 -21.85 6.05
C ALA A 14 24.41 -23.04 6.60
N ASP A 15 25.10 -23.89 7.34
CA ASP A 15 24.52 -24.95 8.16
C ASP A 15 24.18 -24.42 9.55
N VAL A 16 23.14 -24.98 10.17
CA VAL A 16 22.72 -24.62 11.53
C VAL A 16 22.58 -25.88 12.36
N ILE A 17 23.26 -25.89 13.50
CA ILE A 17 23.26 -27.00 14.46
C ILE A 17 22.72 -26.48 15.79
N ALA A 18 21.76 -27.19 16.36
CA ALA A 18 21.26 -26.89 17.70
C ALA A 18 22.28 -27.35 18.76
N ILE A 19 22.72 -26.44 19.63
CA ILE A 19 23.65 -26.76 20.74
C ILE A 19 22.88 -27.32 21.94
N THR A 20 21.61 -26.96 22.07
CA THR A 20 20.70 -27.39 23.15
C THR A 20 19.32 -27.68 22.56
N ALA A 21 18.42 -28.26 23.36
CA ALA A 21 17.03 -28.48 22.95
C ALA A 21 16.35 -27.15 22.60
N CYS A 22 15.74 -27.08 21.42
CA CYS A 22 15.04 -25.90 20.93
C CYS A 22 13.76 -26.29 20.19
N GLU A 23 12.77 -25.40 20.25
CA GLU A 23 11.57 -25.47 19.42
C GLU A 23 11.68 -24.43 18.31
N MET A 24 11.16 -24.76 17.12
CA MET A 24 11.24 -23.88 15.95
C MET A 24 9.88 -23.79 15.26
N ALA A 25 9.52 -22.58 14.85
CA ALA A 25 8.43 -22.35 13.91
C ALA A 25 8.98 -22.38 12.49
N ILE A 26 8.24 -23.02 11.58
CA ILE A 26 8.60 -23.12 10.16
C ILE A 26 7.53 -22.38 9.37
N LEU A 27 7.97 -21.59 8.38
CA LEU A 27 7.12 -21.03 7.35
C LEU A 27 7.63 -21.53 6.01
N GLU A 28 6.78 -22.24 5.27
CA GLU A 28 7.15 -22.74 3.96
C GLU A 28 7.13 -21.63 2.91
N ARG A 29 8.01 -21.74 1.90
CA ARG A 29 8.08 -20.76 0.81
C ARG A 29 6.75 -20.67 0.06
N HIS A 30 6.09 -21.81 -0.15
CA HIS A 30 4.81 -21.86 -0.86
C HIS A 30 3.75 -21.04 -0.11
N ASP A 31 3.53 -21.33 1.17
CA ASP A 31 2.59 -20.62 2.03
C ASP A 31 2.91 -19.11 2.09
N TYR A 32 4.20 -18.76 2.21
CA TYR A 32 4.62 -17.36 2.19
C TYR A 32 4.26 -16.66 0.88
N LEU A 33 4.59 -17.26 -0.27
CA LEU A 33 4.32 -16.67 -1.57
C LEU A 33 2.82 -16.54 -1.84
N GLU A 34 2.02 -17.54 -1.45
CA GLU A 34 0.57 -17.51 -1.58
C GLU A 34 -0.03 -16.32 -0.82
N VAL A 35 0.29 -16.18 0.48
CA VAL A 35 -0.22 -15.09 1.32
C VAL A 35 0.25 -13.72 0.82
N VAL A 36 1.50 -13.61 0.34
CA VAL A 36 2.02 -12.36 -0.22
C VAL A 36 1.30 -12.00 -1.51
N GLN A 37 1.10 -12.96 -2.42
CA GLN A 37 0.39 -12.73 -3.69
C GLN A 37 -1.07 -12.34 -3.43
N GLU A 38 -1.76 -13.03 -2.53
CA GLU A 38 -3.14 -12.70 -2.15
C GLU A 38 -3.24 -11.26 -1.65
N LYS A 39 -2.34 -10.85 -0.75
CA LYS A 39 -2.30 -9.47 -0.24
C LYS A 39 -1.97 -8.44 -1.33
N GLN A 40 -1.06 -8.77 -2.25
CA GLN A 40 -0.72 -7.88 -3.37
C GLN A 40 -1.90 -7.71 -4.32
N ASN A 41 -2.60 -8.80 -4.63
CA ASN A 41 -3.80 -8.80 -5.47
C ASN A 41 -4.91 -7.99 -4.82
N ALA A 42 -5.18 -8.19 -3.53
CA ALA A 42 -6.18 -7.41 -2.80
C ALA A 42 -5.87 -5.90 -2.81
N LYS A 43 -4.60 -5.51 -2.61
CA LYS A 43 -4.17 -4.10 -2.71
C LYS A 43 -4.37 -3.55 -4.11
N MET A 44 -4.03 -4.32 -5.15
CA MET A 44 -4.20 -3.91 -6.54
C MET A 44 -5.67 -3.72 -6.88
N HIS A 45 -6.53 -4.65 -6.44
CA HIS A 45 -7.97 -4.58 -6.62
C HIS A 45 -8.57 -3.32 -6.02
N LEU A 46 -8.19 -2.97 -4.79
CA LEU A 46 -8.67 -1.77 -4.11
C LEU A 46 -8.29 -0.48 -4.85
N LYS A 47 -7.08 -0.44 -5.43
CA LYS A 47 -6.64 0.72 -6.22
C LYS A 47 -7.36 0.81 -7.56
N LEU A 48 -7.60 -0.31 -8.24
CA LEU A 48 -8.33 -0.32 -9.50
C LEU A 48 -9.79 0.08 -9.29
N SER A 49 -10.44 -0.42 -8.24
CA SER A 49 -11.86 -0.16 -7.99
C SER A 49 -12.17 1.32 -7.81
N VAL A 50 -11.28 2.11 -7.18
CA VAL A 50 -11.50 3.56 -7.03
C VAL A 50 -11.33 4.30 -8.35
N LEU A 51 -10.41 3.85 -9.22
CA LEU A 51 -10.20 4.44 -10.54
C LEU A 51 -11.37 4.11 -11.46
N GLU A 52 -11.94 2.91 -11.38
CA GLU A 52 -13.09 2.49 -12.18
C GLU A 52 -14.39 3.17 -11.74
N ALA A 53 -14.58 3.36 -10.44
CA ALA A 53 -15.77 4.02 -9.90
C ALA A 53 -15.79 5.53 -10.16
N ASN A 54 -14.61 6.15 -10.33
CA ASN A 54 -14.50 7.61 -10.42
C ASN A 54 -14.66 8.10 -11.88
N PRO A 55 -15.67 8.95 -12.18
CA PRO A 55 -15.93 9.45 -13.54
C PRO A 55 -14.74 10.15 -14.20
N TYR A 56 -13.84 10.76 -13.42
CA TYR A 56 -12.67 11.46 -13.94
C TYR A 56 -11.62 10.53 -14.57
N PHE A 57 -11.76 9.20 -14.47
CA PHE A 57 -10.83 8.25 -15.08
C PHE A 57 -11.48 7.36 -16.16
N ARG A 58 -12.73 7.65 -16.56
CA ARG A 58 -13.46 6.86 -17.57
C ARG A 58 -12.82 6.86 -18.95
N PHE A 59 -12.08 7.92 -19.29
CA PHE A 59 -11.39 8.03 -20.58
C PHE A 59 -10.13 7.17 -20.68
N LEU A 60 -9.65 6.60 -19.58
CA LEU A 60 -8.48 5.75 -19.57
C LEU A 60 -8.82 4.32 -19.99
N THR A 61 -7.90 3.64 -20.67
CA THR A 61 -8.02 2.21 -20.93
C THR A 61 -7.76 1.41 -19.64
N PRO A 62 -8.19 0.13 -19.57
CA PRO A 62 -7.85 -0.74 -18.42
C PRO A 62 -6.35 -0.81 -18.14
N GLU A 63 -5.51 -0.87 -19.19
CA GLU A 63 -4.05 -0.88 -19.07
C GLU A 63 -3.49 0.42 -18.49
N GLN A 64 -4.02 1.57 -18.91
CA GLN A 64 -3.63 2.87 -18.36
C GLN A 64 -4.03 2.99 -16.88
N ARG A 65 -5.24 2.55 -16.51
CA ARG A 65 -5.67 2.48 -15.10
C ARG A 65 -4.77 1.56 -14.28
N ALA A 66 -4.41 0.39 -14.82
CA ALA A 66 -3.47 -0.53 -14.15
C ALA A 66 -2.10 0.11 -13.95
N LYS A 67 -1.59 0.88 -14.92
CA LYS A 67 -0.34 1.62 -14.79
C LYS A 67 -0.39 2.67 -13.67
N ILE A 68 -1.50 3.43 -13.59
CA ILE A 68 -1.71 4.41 -12.50
C ILE A 68 -1.84 3.70 -11.15
N ALA A 69 -2.65 2.65 -11.05
CA ALA A 69 -2.81 1.86 -9.82
C ALA A 69 -1.47 1.28 -9.33
N LYS A 70 -0.63 0.79 -10.25
CA LYS A 70 0.71 0.29 -9.93
C LYS A 70 1.61 1.40 -9.37
N GLY A 71 1.54 2.61 -9.90
CA GLY A 71 2.32 3.77 -9.43
C GLY A 71 1.81 4.42 -8.15
N GLY A 72 0.51 4.32 -7.86
CA GLY A 72 -0.09 4.92 -6.66
C GLY A 72 0.41 4.29 -5.36
N LYS A 73 0.43 5.08 -4.28
CA LYS A 73 0.80 4.61 -2.93
C LYS A 73 -0.43 4.48 -2.05
N LEU A 74 -0.50 3.40 -1.27
CA LEU A 74 -1.53 3.26 -0.23
C LEU A 74 -1.05 3.96 1.03
N GLN A 75 -1.78 4.98 1.46
CA GLN A 75 -1.49 5.72 2.69
C GLN A 75 -2.66 5.57 3.65
N ARG A 76 -2.35 5.27 4.91
CA ARG A 76 -3.31 5.28 6.01
C ARG A 76 -3.10 6.55 6.81
N VAL A 77 -4.19 7.18 7.23
CA VAL A 77 -4.20 8.42 7.99
C VAL A 77 -5.13 8.21 9.17
N SER A 78 -4.68 8.57 10.37
CA SER A 78 -5.46 8.45 11.60
C SER A 78 -6.45 9.60 11.72
N GLY A 79 -7.50 9.41 12.51
CA GLY A 79 -8.48 10.48 12.77
C GLY A 79 -7.81 11.71 13.39
N GLY A 80 -8.08 12.89 12.84
CA GLY A 80 -7.50 14.17 13.29
C GLY A 80 -6.17 14.54 12.62
N GLU A 81 -5.52 13.63 11.88
CA GLU A 81 -4.33 13.95 11.11
C GLU A 81 -4.69 14.75 9.84
N SER A 82 -3.87 15.75 9.53
CA SER A 82 -4.02 16.54 8.30
C SER A 82 -3.40 15.81 7.11
N ILE A 83 -4.17 15.63 6.03
CA ILE A 83 -3.68 15.03 4.77
C ILE A 83 -2.94 16.08 3.93
N ILE A 84 -3.54 17.27 3.80
CA ILE A 84 -2.99 18.40 3.05
C ILE A 84 -3.19 19.70 3.84
N HIS A 85 -2.27 20.65 3.68
CA HIS A 85 -2.34 21.96 4.31
C HIS A 85 -2.58 23.06 3.28
N GLN A 86 -3.49 23.99 3.59
CA GLN A 86 -3.78 25.14 2.74
C GLN A 86 -2.51 25.97 2.49
N GLY A 87 -2.18 26.20 1.22
CA GLY A 87 -1.00 26.98 0.82
C GLY A 87 0.29 26.18 0.73
N ALA A 88 0.29 24.90 1.11
CA ALA A 88 1.41 24.01 0.82
C ALA A 88 1.44 23.67 -0.67
N ALA A 89 2.65 23.66 -1.26
CA ALA A 89 2.85 23.17 -2.61
C ALA A 89 2.68 21.63 -2.62
N SER A 90 1.89 21.11 -3.56
CA SER A 90 1.73 19.68 -3.79
C SER A 90 1.35 19.44 -5.24
N GLU A 91 1.99 18.43 -5.85
CA GLU A 91 1.64 17.91 -7.18
C GLU A 91 0.93 16.56 -7.09
N GLU A 92 0.49 16.17 -5.89
CA GLU A 92 -0.08 14.85 -5.61
C GLU A 92 -1.60 14.86 -5.68
N VAL A 93 -2.18 13.75 -6.12
CA VAL A 93 -3.62 13.51 -6.11
C VAL A 93 -3.93 12.38 -5.14
N TYR A 94 -4.88 12.62 -4.26
CA TYR A 94 -5.33 11.67 -3.26
C TYR A 94 -6.73 11.14 -3.62
N LEU A 95 -6.90 9.82 -3.53
CA LEU A 95 -8.19 9.16 -3.70
C LEU A 95 -8.55 8.46 -2.40
N ILE A 96 -9.71 8.79 -1.85
CA ILE A 96 -10.20 8.20 -0.60
C ILE A 96 -10.73 6.80 -0.91
N LEU A 97 -10.04 5.78 -0.39
CA LEU A 97 -10.44 4.37 -0.56
C LEU A 97 -11.45 3.93 0.50
N ARG A 98 -11.31 4.43 1.74
CA ARG A 98 -12.17 4.11 2.87
C ARG A 98 -12.13 5.24 3.90
N GLY A 99 -13.28 5.53 4.50
CA GLY A 99 -13.43 6.58 5.51
C GLY A 99 -13.89 7.90 4.90
N SER A 100 -13.75 8.98 5.67
CA SER A 100 -14.13 10.33 5.27
C SER A 100 -13.08 11.34 5.75
N CYS A 101 -13.02 12.48 5.08
CA CYS A 101 -12.19 13.61 5.49
C CYS A 101 -13.02 14.89 5.46
N ALA A 102 -12.66 15.85 6.33
CA ALA A 102 -13.21 17.19 6.29
C ALA A 102 -12.27 18.12 5.53
N VAL A 103 -12.83 18.94 4.63
CA VAL A 103 -12.08 20.00 3.96
C VAL A 103 -12.30 21.30 4.73
N LEU A 104 -11.24 21.81 5.36
CA LEU A 104 -11.27 23.04 6.14
C LEU A 104 -10.48 24.14 5.43
N ARG A 105 -11.04 25.33 5.35
CA ARG A 105 -10.39 26.51 4.78
C ARG A 105 -10.31 27.60 5.83
N ARG A 106 -9.11 28.15 6.05
CA ARG A 106 -8.93 29.32 6.90
C ARG A 106 -9.38 30.57 6.14
N LEU A 107 -10.40 31.24 6.65
CA LEU A 107 -10.88 32.51 6.13
C LEU A 107 -10.05 33.65 6.76
N ARG A 108 -9.57 34.59 5.94
CA ARG A 108 -9.05 35.87 6.45
C ARG A 108 -10.23 36.84 6.46
N VAL A 109 -10.61 37.30 7.65
CA VAL A 109 -11.58 38.39 7.79
C VAL A 109 -10.80 39.70 7.73
N PRO A 110 -11.11 40.62 6.80
CA PRO A 110 -10.46 41.93 6.77
C PRO A 110 -10.81 42.70 8.05
N ALA A 111 -9.81 43.38 8.64
CA ALA A 111 -10.04 44.28 9.76
C ALA A 111 -10.92 45.46 9.31
N ILE A 112 -11.92 45.80 10.13
CA ILE A 112 -12.84 46.94 9.92
C ILE A 112 -12.10 48.24 10.20
#